data_AF-A0A977PK60-F1
#
_entry.id   AF-A0A977PK60-F1
#
_cell.length_a   1.000
_cell.length_b   1.000
_cell.length_c   1.000
_cell.angle_alpha   90.00
_cell.angle_beta   90.00
_cell.angle_gamma   90.00
#
_symmetry.space_group_name_H-M   'P 1'
#
loop_
_entity.id
_entity.type
_entity.pdbx_description
1 polymer ?
#
loop_
_entity_poly.entity_id
_entity_poly.type
_entity_poly.pdbx_seq_one_letter_code
_entity_poly.pdbx_strand_id
1 'polypeptide(L)' 'MRRRQVKVREVIGKKVVKDKEYKYVYYTLPLNIYVPKSVVEKFGKEYVLEMDEETGEIRIRPAKKEE' A
#
# COMPACT_ATOMS: atom_id res chain seq x y z
N MET A 1 -14.81 -9.00 11.90
CA MET A 1 -13.99 -8.50 10.78
C MET A 1 -14.52 -7.11 10.39
N ARG A 2 -13.74 -6.03 10.57
CA ARG A 2 -14.17 -4.68 10.15
C ARG A 2 -13.97 -4.54 8.64
N ARG A 3 -15.03 -4.18 7.90
CA ARG A 3 -14.96 -3.88 6.46
C ARG A 3 -15.18 -2.39 6.28
N ARG A 4 -14.32 -1.73 5.50
CA ARG A 4 -14.45 -0.32 5.10
C ARG A 4 -14.39 -0.27 3.59
N GLN A 5 -15.34 0.40 2.96
CA GLN A 5 -15.25 0.73 1.54
C GLN A 5 -14.38 1.97 1.37
N VAL A 6 -13.48 1.93 0.38
CA VAL A 6 -12.63 3.05 -0.02
C VAL A 6 -12.60 3.12 -1.54
N LYS A 7 -12.31 4.31 -2.09
CA LYS A 7 -12.14 4.52 -3.53
C LYS A 7 -10.69 4.83 -3.84
N VAL A 8 -10.22 4.32 -4.97
CA VAL A 8 -8.94 4.68 -5.57
C VAL A 8 -8.94 6.17 -5.89
N ARG A 9 -7.81 6.83 -5.66
CA ARG A 9 -7.59 8.23 -6.00
C ARG A 9 -6.61 8.33 -7.15
N GLU A 10 -6.97 9.09 -8.18
CA GLU A 10 -6.05 9.49 -9.24
C GLU A 10 -5.09 10.56 -8.72
N VAL A 11 -3.82 10.42 -9.05
CA VAL A 11 -2.72 11.31 -8.68
C VAL A 11 -1.96 11.64 -9.94
N ILE A 12 -2.01 12.90 -10.36
CA ILE A 12 -1.30 13.36 -11.55
C ILE A 12 0.07 13.87 -11.11
N GLY A 13 1.10 13.05 -11.32
CA GLY A 13 2.49 13.47 -11.18
C GLY A 13 2.91 14.34 -12.36
N LYS A 14 3.65 15.41 -12.08
CA LYS A 14 4.25 16.26 -13.11
C LYS A 14 5.76 16.26 -12.92
N LYS A 15 6.49 15.95 -13.99
CA LYS A 15 7.96 16.07 -14.02
C LYS A 15 8.35 17.00 -15.14
N VAL A 16 9.05 18.08 -14.81
CA VAL A 16 9.64 18.98 -15.79
C VAL A 16 11.07 18.51 -16.06
N VAL A 17 11.41 18.25 -17.32
CA VAL A 17 12.77 17.91 -17.76
C VAL A 17 13.17 18.92 -18.84
N LYS A 18 14.15 19.77 -18.52
CA LYS A 18 14.47 20.98 -19.31
C LYS A 18 13.21 21.87 -19.42
N ASP A 19 12.61 21.97 -20.61
CA ASP A 19 11.41 22.77 -20.90
C ASP A 19 10.18 21.92 -21.28
N LYS A 20 10.23 20.60 -21.09
CA LYS A 20 9.11 19.69 -21.39
C LYS A 20 8.48 19.18 -20.09
N GLU A 21 7.17 19.38 -19.94
CA GLU A 21 6.36 18.82 -18.84
C GLU A 21 5.85 17.42 -19.24
N TYR A 22 6.22 16.42 -18.45
CA TYR A 22 5.71 15.07 -18.55
C TYR A 22 4.68 14.85 -17.44
N LYS A 23 3.44 14.51 -17.83
CA LYS A 23 2.38 14.14 -16.89
C LYS A 23 2.30 12.63 -16.80
N TYR A 24 2.28 12.12 -15.57
CA TYR A 24 2.07 10.71 -15.27
C TYR A 24 0.82 10.57 -14.42
N VAL A 25 -0.04 9.64 -14.79
CA VAL A 25 -1.23 9.32 -13.99
C VAL A 25 -0.87 8.12 -13.12
N TYR A 26 -0.95 8.31 -11.81
CA TYR A 26 -0.81 7.26 -10.82
C TYR A 26 -2.13 7.07 -10.08
N TYR A 27 -2.34 5.88 -9.54
CA TYR A 27 -3.51 5.57 -8.75
C TYR A 27 -3.08 5.15 -7.35
N THR A 28 -3.76 5.65 -6.32
CA THR A 28 -3.43 5.37 -4.92
C THR A 28 -4.66 4.90 -4.15
N LEU A 29 -4.49 3.86 -3.33
CA LEU A 29 -5.48 3.44 -2.35
C LEU A 29 -5.06 3.97 -0.97
N PRO A 30 -5.88 4.79 -0.30
CA PRO A 30 -5.58 5.31 1.03
C PRO A 30 -5.83 4.22 2.10
N LEU A 31 -4.93 3.22 2.15
CA LEU A 31 -4.98 2.09 3.07
C LEU A 31 -4.34 2.46 4.42
N ASN A 32 -5.01 3.33 5.18
CA ASN A 32 -4.65 3.54 6.58
C ASN A 32 -5.07 2.30 7.39
N ILE A 33 -4.16 1.34 7.53
CA ILE A 33 -4.41 0.06 8.19
C ILE A 33 -4.01 0.16 9.66
N TYR A 34 -4.98 -0.10 10.54
CA TYR A 34 -4.73 -0.22 11.96
C TYR A 34 -4.25 -1.64 12.29
N VAL A 35 -3.06 -1.76 12.86
CA VAL A 35 -2.52 -3.02 13.38
C VAL A 35 -2.59 -3.00 14.91
N PRO A 36 -3.30 -3.93 15.56
CA PRO A 36 -3.36 -3.97 17.01
C PRO A 36 -1.99 -4.16 17.66
N LYS A 37 -1.77 -3.50 18.80
CA LYS A 37 -0.50 -3.60 19.57
C LYS A 37 -0.08 -5.06 19.83
N SER A 38 -1.02 -5.92 20.23
CA SER A 38 -0.76 -7.34 20.50
C SER A 38 -0.26 -8.12 19.27
N VAL A 39 -0.67 -7.71 18.06
CA VAL A 39 -0.19 -8.31 16.81
C VAL A 39 1.25 -7.87 16.54
N VAL A 40 1.56 -6.59 16.73
CA VAL A 40 2.92 -6.04 16.58
C VAL A 40 3.88 -6.66 17.59
N GLU A 41 3.48 -6.82 18.85
CA GLU A 41 4.31 -7.46 19.88
C GLU A 41 4.61 -8.93 19.53
N LYS A 42 3.64 -9.63 18.95
CA LYS A 42 3.80 -11.04 18.58
C LYS A 42 4.66 -11.23 17.33
N PHE A 43 4.47 -10.41 16.29
CA PHE A 43 5.01 -10.66 14.96
C PHE A 43 6.02 -9.62 14.47
N GLY A 44 6.27 -8.55 15.24
CA GLY A 44 7.18 -7.47 14.86
C GLY A 44 6.49 -6.33 14.11
N LYS A 45 7.32 -5.35 13.71
CA LYS A 45 6.90 -4.14 13.02
C LYS A 45 7.11 -4.20 11.50
N GLU A 46 7.76 -5.24 11.02
CA GLU A 46 8.08 -5.42 9.60
C GLU A 46 7.02 -6.28 8.92
N TYR A 47 6.57 -5.83 7.76
CA TYR A 47 5.50 -6.45 6.99
C TYR A 47 5.88 -6.49 5.52
N VAL A 48 5.46 -7.57 4.85
CA VAL A 48 5.52 -7.73 3.41
C VAL A 48 4.14 -7.42 2.84
N LEU A 49 4.10 -6.58 1.81
CA LEU A 49 2.92 -6.31 1.01
C LEU A 49 3.06 -7.06 -0.31
N GLU A 50 2.07 -7.88 -0.63
CA GLU A 50 1.96 -8.62 -1.88
C GLU A 50 0.72 -8.15 -2.64
N MET A 51 0.85 -8.00 -3.95
CA MET A 51 -0.24 -7.67 -4.85
C MET A 51 -0.31 -8.72 -5.94
N ASP A 52 -1.47 -9.33 -6.07
CA ASP A 52 -1.80 -10.20 -7.19
C ASP A 52 -2.38 -9.32 -8.31
N GLU A 53 -1.67 -9.21 -9.43
CA GLU A 53 -2.07 -8.34 -10.54
C GLU A 53 -3.24 -8.88 -11.36
N GLU A 54 -3.51 -10.20 -11.31
CA GLU A 54 -4.60 -10.82 -12.04
C GLU A 54 -5.94 -10.62 -11.31
N THR A 55 -5.94 -10.76 -9.99
CA THR A 55 -7.14 -10.64 -9.15
C THR A 55 -7.31 -9.27 -8.51
N GLY A 56 -6.25 -8.47 -8.47
CA GLY A 56 -6.19 -7.19 -7.76
C GLY A 56 -6.16 -7.34 -6.24
N GLU A 57 -5.87 -8.54 -5.72
CA GLU A 57 -5.84 -8.79 -4.28
C GLU A 57 -4.55 -8.23 -3.66
N ILE A 58 -4.70 -7.46 -2.58
CA ILE A 58 -3.58 -6.93 -1.79
C ILE A 58 -3.54 -7.65 -0.45
N ARG A 59 -2.44 -8.37 -0.18
CA ARG A 59 -2.19 -9.06 1.08
C ARG A 59 -1.06 -8.35 1.84
N ILE A 60 -1.24 -8.22 3.15
CA ILE A 60 -0.19 -7.74 4.06
C ILE A 60 0.01 -8.78 5.15
N ARG A 61 1.24 -9.21 5.33
CA ARG A 61 1.63 -10.22 6.34
C ARG A 61 2.94 -9.79 7.02
N PRO A 62 3.17 -10.17 8.29
CA PRO A 62 4.45 -9.90 8.93
C PRO A 62 5.61 -10.48 8.11
N ALA A 63 6.69 -9.72 7.95
CA ALA A 63 7.96 -10.29 7.53
C ALA A 63 8.38 -11.26 8.64
N LYS A 64 8.73 -12.50 8.28
CA LYS A 64 9.04 -13.57 9.24
C LYS A 64 9.90 -13.02 10.40
N LYS A 65 9.53 -13.36 11.64
CA LYS A 65 10.51 -13.36 12.73
C LYS A 65 11.67 -14.26 12.28
N GLU A 66 12.88 -13.72 12.25
CA GLU A 66 14.06 -14.57 12.39
C GLU A 66 13.84 -15.42 13.66
N GLU A 67 13.85 -16.74 13.49
CA GLU A 67 13.81 -17.72 14.58
C GLU A 67 15.06 -17.60 15.46
#